data_AF-A0A1Q8YCD7-F1
#
_entry.id   AF-A0A1Q8YCD7-F1
#
_cell.length_a   1.000
_cell.length_b   1.000
_cell.length_c   1.000
_cell.angle_alpha   90.00
_cell.angle_beta   90.00
_cell.angle_gamma   90.00
#
_symmetry.space_group_name_H-M   'P 1'
#
loop_
_entity.id
_entity.type
_entity.pdbx_description
1 polymer ?
#
loop_
_entity_poly.entity_id
_entity_poly.type
_entity_poly.pdbx_seq_one_letter_code
_entity_poly.pdbx_strand_id
1 'polypeptide(L)'
;MRTNIEIDDKLMDFVMATGEFKTKREAVEEGLKLIKRRKVYDALLAARGTLHWDDSDEAWAKYRAEQTAMAKARAAGEPITGELDPLFEISMSDMVQQPSAAYTVTKDNTK
;
A
#
# COMPACT_ATOMS: atom_id res chain seq x y z
N MET A 1 -14.58 -23.52 15.49
CA MET A 1 -14.98 -24.15 16.78
C MET A 1 -16.49 -24.35 16.73
N ARG A 2 -17.01 -25.49 17.18
CA ARG A 2 -18.46 -25.73 17.23
C ARG A 2 -19.01 -25.08 18.50
N THR A 3 -19.96 -24.16 18.34
CA THR A 3 -20.58 -23.42 19.44
C THR A 3 -22.08 -23.39 19.23
N ASN A 4 -22.84 -23.56 20.31
CA ASN A 4 -24.29 -23.39 20.29
C ASN A 4 -24.60 -21.94 20.71
N ILE A 5 -25.32 -21.22 19.86
CA ILE A 5 -25.70 -19.82 20.07
C ILE A 5 -27.17 -19.64 19.66
N GLU A 6 -27.88 -18.76 20.36
CA GLU A 6 -29.22 -18.34 19.99
C GLU A 6 -29.13 -17.17 19.00
N ILE A 7 -29.85 -17.27 17.87
CA ILE A 7 -29.88 -16.27 16.80
C ILE A 7 -31.34 -15.96 16.50
N ASP A 8 -31.68 -14.70 16.24
CA ASP A 8 -33.01 -14.31 15.78
C ASP A 8 -33.34 -15.01 14.43
N ASP A 9 -34.47 -15.72 14.39
CA ASP A 9 -34.90 -16.47 13.21
C ASP A 9 -35.15 -15.56 12.01
N LYS A 10 -35.75 -14.38 12.20
CA LYS A 10 -36.01 -13.42 11.11
C LYS A 10 -34.71 -12.91 10.51
N LEU A 11 -33.70 -12.70 11.34
CA LEU A 11 -32.37 -12.29 10.88
C LEU A 11 -31.74 -13.40 10.03
N MET A 12 -31.76 -14.64 10.51
CA MET A 12 -31.18 -15.76 9.77
C MET A 12 -31.93 -16.00 8.46
N ASP A 13 -33.26 -15.94 8.46
CA ASP A 13 -34.08 -16.11 7.26
C ASP A 13 -33.79 -15.03 6.22
N PHE A 14 -33.66 -13.76 6.66
CA PHE A 14 -33.28 -12.67 5.77
C PHE A 14 -31.90 -12.90 5.15
N VAL A 15 -30.91 -13.31 5.95
CA VAL A 15 -29.53 -13.56 5.47
C VAL A 15 -29.49 -14.74 4.50
N MET A 16 -30.26 -15.80 4.75
CA MET A 16 -30.34 -16.96 3.86
C MET A 16 -31.13 -16.66 2.58
N ALA A 17 -32.14 -15.77 2.62
CA ALA A 17 -32.93 -15.38 1.45
C ALA A 17 -32.18 -14.40 0.53
N THR A 18 -31.36 -13.53 1.11
CA THR A 18 -30.63 -12.49 0.36
C THR A 18 -29.19 -12.89 0.02
N GLY A 19 -28.58 -13.75 0.81
CA GLY A 19 -27.19 -14.18 0.64
C GLY A 19 -27.06 -15.48 -0.14
N GLU A 20 -25.92 -15.64 -0.82
CA GLU A 20 -25.57 -16.85 -1.57
C GLU A 20 -24.99 -17.94 -0.65
N PHE A 21 -25.66 -18.24 0.48
CA PHE A 21 -25.16 -19.20 1.47
C PHE A 21 -25.88 -20.54 1.35
N LYS A 22 -25.12 -21.64 1.37
CA LYS A 22 -25.70 -22.99 1.34
C LYS A 22 -26.12 -23.46 2.73
N THR A 23 -25.49 -22.93 3.77
CA THR A 23 -25.73 -23.36 5.16
C THR A 23 -25.72 -22.19 6.13
N LYS A 24 -26.45 -22.33 7.25
CA LYS A 24 -26.46 -21.33 8.34
C LYS A 24 -25.06 -21.07 8.91
N ARG A 25 -24.18 -22.09 8.95
CA ARG A 25 -22.78 -21.93 9.40
C ARG A 25 -22.00 -20.98 8.48
N GLU A 26 -22.15 -21.13 7.18
CA GLU A 26 -21.47 -20.32 6.18
C GLU A 26 -21.88 -18.85 6.27
N ALA A 27 -23.19 -18.60 6.40
CA ALA A 27 -23.72 -17.25 6.63
C ALA A 27 -23.11 -16.57 7.87
N VAL A 28 -22.99 -17.32 8.98
CA VAL A 28 -22.38 -16.82 10.23
C VAL A 28 -20.89 -16.54 10.04
N GLU A 29 -20.15 -17.43 9.36
CA GLU A 29 -18.72 -17.24 9.10
C GLU A 29 -18.44 -16.03 8.22
N GLU A 30 -19.22 -15.83 7.16
CA GLU A 30 -19.08 -14.66 6.29
C GLU A 30 -19.47 -13.36 7.01
N GLY A 31 -20.49 -13.39 7.86
CA GLY A 31 -20.83 -12.27 8.74
C GLY A 31 -19.67 -11.89 9.68
N LEU A 32 -19.01 -12.87 10.31
CA LEU A 32 -17.84 -12.63 11.17
C LEU A 32 -16.64 -12.09 10.38
N LYS A 33 -16.39 -12.60 9.18
CA LYS A 33 -15.33 -12.08 8.28
C LYS A 33 -15.60 -10.62 7.91
N LEU A 34 -16.86 -10.24 7.66
CA LEU A 34 -17.24 -8.87 7.37
C LEU A 34 -16.93 -7.94 8.55
N ILE A 35 -17.26 -8.35 9.78
CA ILE A 35 -16.95 -7.57 10.99
C ILE A 35 -15.44 -7.37 11.14
N LYS A 36 -14.63 -8.43 10.92
CA LYS A 36 -13.17 -8.32 10.94
C LYS A 36 -12.66 -7.31 9.92
N ARG A 37 -13.15 -7.36 8.68
CA ARG A 37 -12.77 -6.41 7.62
C ARG A 37 -13.14 -4.98 8.02
N ARG A 38 -14.35 -4.78 8.55
CA ARG A 38 -14.81 -3.45 9.00
C ARG A 38 -13.87 -2.85 10.05
N LYS A 39 -13.42 -3.63 11.02
CA LYS A 39 -12.47 -3.15 12.05
C LYS A 39 -11.12 -2.70 11.49
N VAL A 40 -10.65 -3.32 10.41
CA VAL A 40 -9.45 -2.85 9.70
C VAL A 40 -9.71 -1.48 9.09
N TYR A 41 -10.85 -1.29 8.42
CA TYR A 41 -11.21 0.02 7.86
C TYR A 41 -11.40 1.09 8.93
N ASP A 42 -12.00 0.76 10.07
CA ASP A 42 -12.15 1.69 11.20
C ASP A 42 -10.77 2.18 11.69
N ALA A 43 -9.77 1.28 11.75
CA ALA A 43 -8.40 1.64 12.13
C ALA A 43 -7.73 2.55 11.09
N LEU A 44 -7.90 2.28 9.79
CA LEU A 44 -7.41 3.17 8.73
C LEU A 44 -8.09 4.54 8.80
N LEU A 45 -9.39 4.58 9.06
CA LEU A 45 -10.13 5.83 9.19
C LEU A 45 -9.68 6.60 10.44
N ALA A 46 -9.35 5.93 11.54
CA ALA A 46 -8.78 6.58 12.72
C ALA A 46 -7.38 7.15 12.46
N ALA A 47 -6.58 6.48 11.62
CA ALA A 47 -5.27 6.97 11.18
C ALA A 47 -5.38 8.16 10.19
N ARG A 48 -6.58 8.44 9.65
CA ARG A 48 -6.82 9.59 8.78
C ARG A 48 -6.65 10.88 9.59
N GLY A 49 -5.67 11.69 9.18
CA GLY A 49 -5.37 12.98 9.79
C GLY A 49 -4.31 12.93 10.89
N THR A 50 -3.90 11.75 11.37
CA THR A 50 -2.71 11.59 12.22
C THR A 50 -1.45 11.34 11.41
N LEU A 51 -1.60 10.80 10.20
CA LEU A 51 -0.46 10.53 9.32
C LEU A 51 0.07 11.84 8.74
N HIS A 52 1.31 12.16 9.11
CA HIS A 52 2.04 13.29 8.54
C HIS A 52 2.71 12.82 7.24
N TRP A 53 2.24 13.38 6.12
CA TRP A 53 2.91 13.22 4.82
C TRP A 53 3.86 14.40 4.65
N ASP A 54 5.16 14.12 4.55
CA ASP A 54 6.17 15.13 4.22
C ASP A 54 6.40 15.12 2.70
N ASP A 55 5.91 16.16 2.03
CA ASP A 55 6.04 16.34 0.58
C ASP A 55 7.13 17.39 0.23
N SER A 56 8.07 17.63 1.14
CA SER A 56 9.18 18.54 0.88
C SER A 56 10.21 17.90 -0.05
N ASP A 57 10.81 18.73 -0.92
CA ASP A 57 11.91 18.32 -1.80
C ASP A 57 13.09 17.72 -1.00
N GLU A 58 13.30 18.20 0.23
CA GLU A 58 14.34 17.71 1.15
C GLU A 58 14.06 16.27 1.61
N ALA A 59 12.82 15.95 1.98
CA ALA A 59 12.43 14.60 2.38
C ALA A 59 12.57 13.62 1.21
N TRP A 60 12.14 14.02 0.02
CA TRP A 60 12.32 13.24 -1.20
C TRP A 60 13.79 13.06 -1.57
N ALA A 61 14.65 14.06 -1.35
CA ALA A 61 16.09 13.94 -1.58
C ALA A 61 16.75 12.94 -0.62
N LYS A 62 16.40 12.97 0.67
CA LYS A 62 16.90 12.02 1.67
C LYS A 62 16.49 10.58 1.35
N TYR A 63 15.22 10.36 1.04
CA TYR A 63 14.72 9.04 0.66
C TYR A 63 15.48 8.45 -0.54
N ARG A 64 15.69 9.24 -1.61
CA ARG A 64 16.47 8.79 -2.78
C ARG A 64 17.94 8.49 -2.43
N ALA A 65 18.56 9.29 -1.57
CA ALA A 65 19.93 9.06 -1.13
C ALA A 65 20.06 7.74 -0.34
N GLU A 66 19.09 7.44 0.53
CA GLU A 66 19.02 6.17 1.26
C GLU A 66 18.82 4.98 0.32
N GLN A 67 17.86 5.06 -0.60
CA GLN A 67 17.60 3.98 -1.56
C GLN A 67 18.79 3.71 -2.49
N THR A 68 19.48 4.76 -2.97
CA THR A 68 20.68 4.61 -3.81
C THR A 68 21.86 4.03 -3.03
N ALA A 69 22.04 4.39 -1.75
CA ALA A 69 23.05 3.79 -0.89
C ALA A 69 22.77 2.29 -0.64
N MET A 70 21.52 1.94 -0.37
CA MET A 70 21.10 0.53 -0.21
C MET A 70 21.27 -0.27 -1.50
N ALA A 71 20.93 0.29 -2.67
CA ALA A 71 21.12 -0.36 -3.96
C ALA A 71 22.62 -0.62 -4.24
N LYS A 72 23.48 0.35 -3.92
CA LYS A 72 24.93 0.21 -4.04
C LYS A 72 25.50 -0.84 -3.09
N ALA A 73 25.05 -0.88 -1.83
CA ALA A 73 25.45 -1.88 -0.85
C ALA A 73 25.05 -3.30 -1.31
N ARG A 74 23.82 -3.46 -1.81
CA ARG A 74 23.35 -4.74 -2.38
C ARG A 74 24.16 -5.16 -3.61
N ALA A 75 24.50 -4.22 -4.50
CA ALA A 75 25.36 -4.48 -5.64
C ALA A 75 26.79 -4.87 -5.24
N ALA A 76 27.28 -4.34 -4.11
CA ALA A 76 28.56 -4.70 -3.52
C ALA A 76 28.51 -6.03 -2.73
N GLY A 77 27.34 -6.67 -2.62
CA GLY A 77 27.15 -7.92 -1.87
C GLY A 77 27.06 -7.72 -0.35
N GLU A 78 26.89 -6.49 0.11
CA GLU A 78 26.72 -6.17 1.53
C GLU A 78 25.28 -6.41 1.99
N PRO A 79 25.07 -6.84 3.25
CA PRO A 79 23.73 -7.04 3.78
C PRO A 79 23.01 -5.69 3.92
N ILE A 80 21.91 -5.53 3.19
CA ILE A 80 20.99 -4.40 3.37
C ILE A 80 20.01 -4.68 4.50
N THR A 81 19.68 -3.65 5.29
CA THR A 81 18.64 -3.72 6.31
C THR A 81 17.37 -3.05 5.76
N GLY A 82 16.31 -3.83 5.56
CA GLY A 82 15.04 -3.36 5.01
C GLY A 82 14.79 -3.83 3.57
N GLU A 83 13.69 -3.35 3.00
CA GLU A 83 13.26 -3.67 1.64
C GLU A 83 13.65 -2.50 0.71
N LEU A 84 14.32 -2.82 -0.39
CA LEU A 84 14.62 -1.86 -1.46
C LEU A 84 13.36 -1.60 -2.28
N ASP A 85 13.10 -0.35 -2.60
CA ASP A 85 12.04 -0.01 -3.54
C ASP A 85 12.38 -0.63 -4.93
N PRO A 86 11.46 -1.39 -5.54
CA PRO A 86 11.65 -2.00 -6.87
C PRO A 86 12.10 -1.02 -7.96
N LEU A 87 11.74 0.26 -7.87
CA LEU A 87 12.19 1.29 -8.82
C LEU A 87 13.71 1.48 -8.80
N PHE A 88 14.37 1.22 -7.68
CA PHE A 88 15.82 1.34 -7.50
C PHE A 88 16.55 0.02 -7.77
N GLU A 89 15.83 -1.09 -7.93
CA GLU A 89 16.41 -2.38 -8.33
C GLU A 89 16.76 -2.44 -9.83
N ILE A 90 16.08 -1.65 -10.66
CA ILE A 90 16.15 -1.74 -12.14
C ILE A 90 17.41 -1.05 -12.72
N SER A 91 18.19 -0.31 -11.91
CA SER A 91 19.13 0.70 -12.43
C SER A 91 20.59 0.28 -12.63
N MET A 92 20.91 -0.98 -12.97
CA MET A 92 22.32 -1.33 -13.32
C MET A 92 22.54 -1.98 -14.69
N SER A 93 21.51 -2.45 -15.39
CA SER A 93 21.67 -2.92 -16.77
C SER A 93 21.37 -1.85 -17.84
N ASP A 94 20.58 -0.82 -17.52
CA ASP A 94 20.08 0.16 -18.51
C ASP A 94 20.80 1.52 -18.48
N MET A 95 21.91 1.66 -17.76
CA MET A 95 22.74 2.89 -17.78
C MET A 95 23.63 3.03 -19.04
N VAL A 96 23.11 2.69 -20.22
CA VAL A 96 23.66 3.16 -21.49
C VAL A 96 22.79 4.30 -22.01
N GLN A 97 23.35 5.51 -21.92
CA GLN A 97 22.87 6.78 -22.49
C GLN A 97 21.58 7.39 -21.89
N GLN A 98 21.75 8.30 -20.92
CA GLN A 98 20.93 9.52 -20.94
C GLN A 98 21.51 10.46 -22.01
N PRO A 99 20.79 10.81 -23.09
CA PRO A 99 21.16 12.00 -23.84
C PRO A 99 20.90 13.21 -22.95
N SER A 100 21.96 13.95 -22.60
CA SER A 100 21.82 15.25 -21.96
C SER A 100 21.12 16.20 -22.94
N ALA A 101 19.81 16.34 -22.79
CA ALA A 101 19.08 17.38 -23.50
C ALA A 101 19.48 18.73 -22.89
N ALA A 102 20.45 19.40 -23.50
CA ALA A 102 20.79 20.78 -23.21
C ALA A 102 19.63 21.68 -23.70
N TYR A 103 18.71 22.02 -22.81
CA TYR A 103 17.72 23.06 -23.08
C TYR A 103 18.36 24.43 -22.83
N THR A 104 18.57 25.19 -23.90
CA THR A 104 18.85 26.62 -23.80
C THR A 104 17.55 27.35 -23.53
N VAL A 105 17.42 27.92 -22.33
CA VAL A 105 16.31 28.83 -21.99
C VAL A 105 16.55 30.15 -22.71
N THR A 106 15.94 30.35 -23.89
CA THR A 106 15.88 31.68 -24.51
C THR A 106 14.88 32.53 -23.74
N LYS A 107 15.40 33.52 -22.99
CA LYS A 107 14.58 34.57 -22.36
C LYS A 107 14.17 35.59 -23.41
N ASP A 108 13.16 35.28 -24.20
CA ASP A 108 12.47 36.29 -25.02
C ASP A 108 11.07 36.52 -24.47
N ASN A 109 11.03 37.37 -23.44
CA ASN A 109 9.81 38.06 -23.03
C ASN A 109 10.14 39.53 -22.84
N THR A 110 10.07 40.33 -23.91
CA THR A 110 9.78 41.76 -23.78
C THR A 110 9.22 42.35 -25.09
N LYS A 111 7.95 42.80 -25.00
CA LYS A 111 7.19 43.72 -25.86
C LYS A 111 6.76 43.31 -27.26
#